data_AF-A0A925SJC5-F1
#
_entry.id   AF-A0A925SJC5-F1
#
_cell.length_a   1.000
_cell.length_b   1.000
_cell.length_c   1.000
_cell.angle_alpha   90.00
_cell.angle_beta   90.00
_cell.angle_gamma   90.00
#
_symmetry.space_group_name_H-M   'P 1'
#
loop_
_entity.id
_entity.type
_entity.pdbx_description
1 polymer ?
#
loop_
_entity_poly.entity_id
_entity_poly.type
_entity_poly.pdbx_seq_one_letter_code
_entity_poly.pdbx_strand_id
1 'polypeptide(L)'
;MTLIIRDQLVNPPTWFASFRDLTLYCNIFLHHDIVIESEDPDPYVRFMRPRGGLDFVKDFVRPGSEDGLHLDVAHNYPRSVITDRIAPENVHRLIAGIRALRGPAG
;
A
#
# COMPACT_ATOMS: atom_id res chain seq x y z
N MET A 1 -0.96 -11.06 -7.24
CA MET A 1 -0.53 -9.77 -7.83
C MET A 1 0.02 -8.92 -6.71
N THR A 2 1.03 -8.09 -6.99
CA THR A 2 1.65 -7.24 -5.98
C THR A 2 0.92 -5.89 -5.89
N LEU A 3 0.60 -5.46 -4.67
CA LEU A 3 0.25 -4.08 -4.35
C LEU A 3 1.49 -3.39 -3.79
N ILE A 4 1.95 -2.36 -4.48
CA ILE A 4 3.14 -1.59 -4.18
C ILE A 4 2.68 -0.28 -3.55
N ILE A 5 2.96 -0.07 -2.27
CA ILE A 5 2.55 1.14 -1.55
C ILE A 5 3.74 2.07 -1.41
N ARG A 6 3.58 3.33 -1.81
CA ARG A 6 4.62 4.34 -1.63
C ARG A 6 4.88 4.58 -0.14
N ASP A 7 6.15 4.61 0.25
CA ASP A 7 6.58 4.81 1.63
C ASP A 7 5.97 6.03 2.34
N GLN A 8 5.75 7.14 1.62
CA GLN A 8 5.08 8.35 2.12
C GLN A 8 3.66 8.12 2.65
N LEU A 9 3.03 7.00 2.29
CA LEU A 9 1.69 6.64 2.77
C LEU A 9 1.71 5.81 4.05
N VAL A 10 2.87 5.50 4.63
CA VAL A 10 2.99 4.67 5.85
C VAL A 10 2.79 5.49 7.13
N ASN A 11 3.35 6.69 7.18
CA ASN A 11 3.40 7.56 8.36
C ASN A 11 2.38 8.71 8.24
N PRO A 12 2.17 9.52 9.30
CA PRO A 12 1.25 10.67 9.24
C PRO A 12 1.56 11.56 8.02
N PRO A 13 0.53 12.02 7.27
CA PRO A 13 -0.88 12.13 7.64
C PRO A 13 -1.75 10.85 7.48
N THR A 14 -1.16 9.71 7.11
CA THR A 14 -1.89 8.43 7.13
C THR A 14 -2.30 8.05 8.56
N TRP A 15 -3.56 7.62 8.70
CA TRP A 15 -4.06 6.96 9.88
C TRP A 15 -3.58 5.52 9.87
N PHE A 16 -2.68 5.20 10.79
CA PHE A 16 -2.02 3.91 10.82
C PHE A 16 -3.01 2.73 10.98
N ALA A 17 -4.12 2.91 11.69
CA ALA A 17 -5.19 1.92 11.76
C ALA A 17 -5.78 1.64 10.37
N SER A 18 -6.08 2.68 9.60
CA SER A 18 -6.58 2.56 8.22
C SER A 18 -5.56 1.94 7.26
N PHE A 19 -4.26 2.21 7.46
CA PHE A 19 -3.20 1.50 6.74
C PHE A 19 -3.21 0.00 7.02
N ARG A 20 -3.35 -0.40 8.30
CA ARG A 20 -3.46 -1.82 8.67
C ARG A 20 -4.72 -2.45 8.10
N ASP A 21 -5.86 -1.78 8.17
CA ASP A 21 -7.12 -2.29 7.60
C ASP A 21 -7.03 -2.48 6.09
N LEU A 22 -6.40 -1.52 5.38
CA LEU A 22 -6.20 -1.60 3.95
C LEU A 22 -5.28 -2.77 3.56
N THR A 23 -4.13 -2.92 4.24
CA THR A 23 -3.17 -3.98 3.95
C THR A 23 -3.71 -5.36 4.32
N LEU A 24 -4.40 -5.49 5.46
CA LEU A 24 -5.18 -6.68 5.83
C LEU A 24 -6.17 -7.04 4.72
N TYR A 25 -6.98 -6.06 4.28
CA TYR A 25 -8.02 -6.33 3.30
C TYR A 25 -7.42 -6.81 1.97
N CYS A 26 -6.41 -6.09 1.48
CA CYS A 26 -5.77 -6.41 0.20
C CYS A 26 -5.03 -7.75 0.25
N ASN A 27 -4.36 -8.06 1.36
CA ASN A 27 -3.65 -9.33 1.50
C ASN A 27 -4.61 -10.52 1.64
N ILE A 28 -5.59 -10.43 2.55
CA ILE A 28 -6.46 -11.58 2.87
C ILE A 28 -7.57 -11.78 1.85
N PHE A 29 -8.26 -10.71 1.42
CA PHE A 29 -9.43 -10.83 0.55
C PHE A 29 -9.12 -10.65 -0.93
N LEU A 30 -8.07 -9.90 -1.28
CA LEU A 30 -7.64 -9.73 -2.67
C LEU A 30 -6.44 -10.61 -3.04
N HIS A 31 -5.86 -11.33 -2.08
CA HIS A 31 -4.68 -12.18 -2.25
C HIS A 31 -3.53 -11.41 -2.92
N HIS A 32 -3.31 -10.18 -2.47
CA HIS A 32 -2.19 -9.35 -2.92
C HIS A 32 -0.97 -9.55 -2.02
N ASP A 33 0.19 -9.72 -2.64
CA ASP A 33 1.45 -9.53 -1.97
C ASP A 33 1.62 -8.02 -1.76
N ILE A 34 1.84 -7.58 -0.52
CA ILE A 34 2.00 -6.16 -0.23
C ILE A 34 3.48 -5.86 -0.04
N VAL A 35 4.00 -4.90 -0.78
CA VAL A 35 5.36 -4.39 -0.61
C VAL A 35 5.34 -2.88 -0.42
N ILE A 36 6.32 -2.36 0.30
CA ILE A 36 6.53 -0.91 0.43
C ILE A 36 7.68 -0.48 -0.48
N GLU A 37 7.40 0.46 -1.38
CA GLU A 37 8.43 1.02 -2.26
C GLU A 37 9.13 2.18 -1.54
N SER A 38 10.45 2.05 -1.31
CA SER A 38 11.24 3.07 -0.62
C SER A 38 12.72 3.06 -1.05
N GLU A 39 13.32 4.24 -1.15
CA GLU A 39 14.78 4.39 -1.26
C GLU A 39 15.48 4.24 0.10
N ASP A 40 14.80 4.61 1.20
CA ASP A 40 15.30 4.56 2.57
C ASP A 40 14.26 3.90 3.49
N PRO A 41 14.23 2.56 3.57
CA PRO A 41 13.18 1.84 4.30
C PRO A 41 13.31 1.92 5.82
N ASP A 42 14.50 2.23 6.35
CA ASP A 42 14.85 2.14 7.77
C ASP A 42 13.89 2.93 8.70
N PRO A 43 13.56 4.21 8.41
CA PRO A 43 12.63 4.97 9.23
C PRO A 43 11.23 4.35 9.29
N TYR A 44 10.76 3.82 8.16
CA TYR A 44 9.43 3.23 8.04
C TYR A 44 9.36 1.87 8.74
N VAL A 45 10.39 1.03 8.61
CA VAL A 45 10.49 -0.23 9.34
C VAL A 45 10.45 0.02 10.86
N ARG A 46 11.20 1.02 11.34
CA ARG A 46 11.21 1.40 12.77
C ARG A 46 9.85 1.92 13.25
N PHE A 47 9.12 2.65 12.41
CA PHE A 47 7.78 3.13 12.71
C PHE A 47 6.75 1.99 12.76
N MET A 48 6.78 1.08 11.78
CA MET A 48 5.75 0.04 11.60
C MET A 48 5.89 -1.12 12.57
N ARG A 49 7.12 -1.59 12.81
CA ARG A 49 7.41 -2.82 13.58
C ARG A 49 6.75 -2.86 14.96
N PRO A 50 6.87 -1.84 15.84
CA PRO A 50 6.26 -1.89 17.17
C PRO A 50 4.73 -1.77 17.15
N ARG A 51 4.12 -1.47 15.99
CA ARG A 51 2.68 -1.23 15.85
C ARG A 51 1.96 -2.37 15.09
N GLY A 52 2.65 -3.45 14.75
CA GLY A 52 2.10 -4.53 13.92
C GLY A 52 1.86 -4.12 12.47
N GLY A 53 2.57 -3.10 11.98
CA GLY A 53 2.41 -2.63 10.59
C GLY A 53 2.99 -3.57 9.54
N LEU A 54 3.83 -4.53 9.98
CA LEU A 54 4.51 -5.46 9.09
C LEU A 54 3.75 -6.78 8.90
N ASP A 55 2.62 -7.00 9.59
CA ASP A 55 1.91 -8.28 9.61
C ASP A 55 1.47 -8.74 8.20
N PHE A 56 1.14 -7.80 7.31
CA PHE A 56 0.70 -8.06 5.94
C PHE A 56 1.67 -7.52 4.88
N VAL A 57 2.82 -6.97 5.30
CA VAL A 57 3.84 -6.42 4.42
C VAL A 57 4.93 -7.46 4.22
N LYS A 58 5.09 -7.91 2.98
CA LYS A 58 6.04 -8.94 2.59
C LYS A 58 7.48 -8.44 2.64
N ASP A 59 7.74 -7.26 2.05
CA ASP A 59 9.08 -6.67 2.00
C ASP A 59 9.05 -5.16 1.70
N PHE A 60 10.21 -4.52 1.85
CA PHE A 60 10.53 -3.21 1.29
C PHE A 60 11.36 -3.37 0.02
N VAL A 61 10.94 -2.71 -1.04
CA VAL A 61 11.55 -2.84 -2.38
C VAL A 61 12.02 -1.50 -2.89
N ARG A 62 13.00 -1.52 -3.80
CA ARG A 62 13.51 -0.29 -4.42
C ARG A 62 12.51 0.24 -5.44
N PRO A 63 12.48 1.56 -5.69
CA PRO A 63 11.61 2.11 -6.72
C PRO A 63 11.79 1.46 -8.09
N GLY A 64 10.67 1.04 -8.66
CA GLY A 64 10.61 0.40 -9.98
C GLY A 64 11.19 -1.02 -10.05
N SER A 65 11.53 -1.66 -8.92
CA SER A 65 12.06 -3.04 -8.94
C SER A 65 10.98 -4.12 -9.01
N GLU A 66 9.73 -3.80 -8.74
CA GLU A 66 8.58 -4.71 -8.75
C GLU A 66 7.53 -4.25 -9.76
N ASP A 67 6.84 -5.19 -10.41
CA ASP A 67 5.67 -4.90 -11.25
C ASP A 67 4.37 -5.19 -10.50
N GLY A 68 3.40 -4.29 -10.60
CA GLY A 68 2.13 -4.44 -9.89
C GLY A 68 1.19 -3.24 -9.99
N LEU A 69 0.25 -3.20 -9.05
CA LEU A 69 -0.59 -2.02 -8.80
C LEU A 69 0.11 -1.10 -7.83
N HIS A 70 0.08 0.20 -8.09
CA HIS A 70 0.65 1.20 -7.21
C HIS A 70 -0.43 1.91 -6.40
N LEU A 71 -0.19 2.10 -5.12
CA LEU A 71 -0.86 3.09 -4.29
C LEU A 71 0.14 4.20 -4.02
N ASP A 72 -0.07 5.34 -4.63
CA ASP A 72 0.94 6.39 -4.77
C ASP A 72 0.36 7.78 -4.45
N VAL A 73 1.24 8.75 -4.24
CA VAL A 73 0.92 10.16 -3.99
C VAL A 73 0.87 10.98 -5.29
N ALA A 74 1.45 10.46 -6.38
CA ALA A 74 1.49 11.10 -7.69
C ALA A 74 1.43 10.07 -8.83
N HIS A 75 1.14 10.52 -10.05
CA HIS A 75 1.07 9.68 -11.24
C HIS A 75 2.47 9.28 -11.76
N ASN A 76 3.19 8.47 -10.99
CA ASN A 76 4.51 7.95 -11.38
C ASN A 76 4.40 6.70 -12.27
N TYR A 77 3.32 5.93 -12.10
CA TYR A 77 3.10 4.66 -12.79
C TYR A 77 1.71 4.58 -13.43
N PRO A 78 1.54 3.84 -14.56
CA PRO A 78 0.27 3.77 -15.28
C PRO A 78 -0.85 3.05 -14.51
N ARG A 79 -0.53 2.05 -13.67
CA ARG A 79 -1.49 1.29 -12.87
C ARG A 79 -1.53 1.77 -11.42
N SER A 80 -1.98 3.01 -11.22
CA SER A 80 -1.92 3.67 -9.91
C SER A 80 -3.27 4.12 -9.37
N VAL A 81 -3.50 3.91 -8.08
CA VAL A 81 -4.49 4.63 -7.27
C VAL A 81 -3.77 5.78 -6.57
N ILE A 82 -4.25 7.01 -6.75
CA ILE A 82 -3.62 8.20 -6.19
C ILE A 82 -4.34 8.68 -4.94
N THR A 83 -3.58 8.92 -3.87
CA THR A 83 -4.07 9.49 -2.61
C THR A 83 -2.96 10.22 -1.86
N ASP A 84 -3.32 11.27 -1.11
CA ASP A 84 -2.38 12.02 -0.26
C ASP A 84 -2.15 11.32 1.09
N ARG A 85 -3.14 10.54 1.55
CA ARG A 85 -3.09 9.77 2.79
C ARG A 85 -4.03 8.56 2.75
N ILE A 86 -3.85 7.63 3.67
CA ILE A 86 -4.82 6.56 3.95
C ILE A 86 -5.54 6.92 5.26
N ALA A 87 -6.86 7.06 5.21
CA ALA A 87 -7.66 7.52 6.34
C ALA A 87 -9.05 6.85 6.37
N PRO A 88 -9.76 6.86 7.51
CA PRO A 88 -11.05 6.19 7.63
C PRO A 88 -12.06 6.66 6.57
N GLU A 89 -12.05 7.95 6.24
CA GLU A 89 -12.97 8.54 5.26
C GLU A 89 -12.71 8.09 3.81
N ASN A 90 -11.53 7.56 3.49
CA ASN A 90 -11.15 7.23 2.11
C ASN A 90 -10.83 5.75 1.85
N VAL A 91 -10.66 4.93 2.89
CA VAL A 91 -10.21 3.53 2.74
C VAL A 91 -11.09 2.70 1.80
N HIS A 92 -12.41 2.86 1.86
CA HIS A 92 -13.33 2.15 0.97
C HIS A 92 -13.17 2.56 -0.50
N ARG A 93 -12.89 3.84 -0.76
CA ARG A 93 -12.60 4.36 -2.10
C ARG A 93 -11.29 3.78 -2.63
N LEU A 94 -10.26 3.69 -1.78
CA LEU A 94 -8.97 3.10 -2.15
C LEU A 94 -9.12 1.62 -2.52
N ILE A 95 -9.83 0.84 -1.69
CA ILE A 95 -10.14 -0.57 -1.97
C ILE A 95 -10.88 -0.72 -3.30
N ALA A 96 -11.88 0.12 -3.58
CA ALA A 96 -12.60 0.09 -4.84
C ALA A 96 -11.69 0.37 -6.04
N GLY A 97 -10.78 1.36 -5.94
CA GLY A 97 -9.80 1.67 -6.97
C GLY A 97 -8.83 0.51 -7.23
N ILE A 98 -8.30 -0.10 -6.18
CA ILE A 98 -7.42 -1.27 -6.27
C ILE A 98 -8.13 -2.43 -6.98
N ARG A 99 -9.39 -2.70 -6.62
CA ARG A 99 -10.21 -3.73 -7.26
C ARG A 99 -10.49 -3.45 -8.74
N ALA A 100 -10.74 -2.20 -9.10
CA ALA A 100 -10.99 -1.82 -10.49
C ALA A 100 -9.75 -2.05 -11.38
N LEU A 101 -8.56 -1.70 -10.88
CA LEU A 101 -7.31 -1.85 -11.63
C LEU A 101 -6.82 -3.30 -11.70
N ARG A 102 -7.26 -4.17 -10.78
CA ARG A 102 -6.99 -5.61 -10.83
C ARG A 102 -7.57 -6.28 -12.09
N GLY A 103 -8.64 -5.72 -12.68
CA GLY A 103 -9.43 -6.37 -13.73
C GLY A 103 -10.32 -7.51 -13.19
N PRO A 104 -11.20 -8.09 -14.03
CA PRO A 104 -12.01 -9.24 -13.64
C PRO A 104 -11.07 -10.40 -13.23
N ALA A 105 -11.39 -11.06 -12.12
CA ALA A 105 -10.68 -12.26 -11.71
C ALA A 105 -10.81 -13.29 -12.86
N GLY A 106 -9.69 -13.58 -13.51
CA GLY A 106 -9.59 -14.73 -14.41
C GLY A 106 -9.76 -16.03 -13.65
#